data_AF-A0A957X3Q1-F1
#
_entry.id   AF-A0A957X3Q1-F1
#
_cell.length_a   1.000
_cell.length_b   1.000
_cell.length_c   1.000
_cell.angle_alpha   90.00
_cell.angle_beta   90.00
_cell.angle_gamma   90.00
#
_symmetry.space_group_name_H-M   'P 1'
#
loop_
_entity.id
_entity.type
_entity.pdbx_description
1 polymer ?
#
loop_
_entity_poly.entity_id
_entity_poly.type
_entity_poly.pdbx_seq_one_letter_code
_entity_poly.pdbx_strand_id
1 'polypeptide(L)'
;AGDSYLFDEAGLAQITVPMMAIAGGADTGTPIDWGAQPAYDYVASTQKSLVVLDGGEHMLFTTSCENQPWLSEHPYYEYFCFDPAWEKTAALDLIHHVSTAFLLATLKDDPDAHAALLPDAVQFPGIGYTTTLQ
;
A
#
# COMPACT_ATOMS: atom_id res chain seq x y z
N ALA A 1 -0.82 6.72 -2.40
CA ALA A 1 -1.36 6.04 -3.58
C ALA A 1 -0.68 6.55 -4.85
N GLY A 2 -0.59 5.73 -5.90
CA GLY A 2 -0.08 6.18 -7.21
C GLY A 2 -1.23 6.45 -8.17
N ASP A 3 -1.14 7.52 -8.97
CA ASP A 3 -2.13 7.88 -9.99
C ASP A 3 -2.04 6.97 -11.22
N SER A 4 -2.25 5.66 -11.04
CA SER A 4 -1.98 4.65 -12.08
C SER A 4 -2.86 4.82 -13.31
N TYR A 5 -4.04 5.42 -13.16
CA TYR A 5 -4.93 5.79 -14.26
C TYR A 5 -4.25 6.59 -15.37
N LEU A 6 -3.22 7.40 -15.05
CA LEU A 6 -2.48 8.19 -16.05
C LEU A 6 -1.74 7.33 -17.08
N PHE A 7 -1.55 6.03 -16.81
CA PHE A 7 -0.77 5.13 -17.64
C PHE A 7 -1.62 4.15 -18.46
N ASP A 8 -2.94 4.13 -18.28
CA ASP A 8 -3.89 3.21 -18.90
C ASP A 8 -3.52 1.70 -18.81
N GLU A 9 -4.38 0.82 -19.33
CA GLU A 9 -4.11 -0.62 -19.32
C GLU A 9 -2.88 -0.99 -20.14
N ALA A 10 -2.67 -0.36 -21.31
CA ALA A 10 -1.57 -0.69 -22.21
C ALA A 10 -0.21 -0.28 -21.63
N GLY A 11 -0.14 0.86 -20.94
CA GLY A 11 1.06 1.30 -20.24
C GLY A 11 1.34 0.46 -18.99
N LEU A 12 0.33 0.16 -18.18
CA LEU A 12 0.50 -0.67 -16.98
C LEU A 12 0.87 -2.13 -17.33
N ALA A 13 0.37 -2.67 -18.44
CA ALA A 13 0.73 -4.01 -18.92
C ALA A 13 2.22 -4.18 -19.25
N GLN A 14 2.99 -3.08 -19.40
CA GLN A 14 4.45 -3.17 -19.58
C GLN A 14 5.20 -3.55 -18.30
N ILE A 15 4.56 -3.49 -17.13
CA ILE A 15 5.16 -3.85 -15.85
C ILE A 15 5.07 -5.38 -15.68
N THR A 16 6.18 -6.06 -15.95
CA THR A 16 6.29 -7.53 -15.86
C THR A 16 7.09 -8.01 -14.65
N VAL A 17 7.61 -7.10 -13.82
CA VAL A 17 8.37 -7.40 -12.61
C VAL A 17 7.43 -7.60 -11.41
N PRO A 18 7.84 -8.32 -10.35
CA PRO A 18 7.03 -8.44 -9.14
C PRO A 18 6.59 -7.08 -8.61
N MET A 19 5.34 -6.99 -8.17
CA MET A 19 4.71 -5.71 -7.81
C MET A 19 3.79 -5.83 -6.60
N MET A 20 3.83 -4.83 -5.72
CA MET A 20 2.85 -4.66 -4.64
C MET A 20 2.27 -3.25 -4.71
N ALA A 21 0.95 -3.16 -4.79
CA ALA A 21 0.21 -1.92 -4.62
C ALA A 21 -0.37 -1.84 -3.21
N ILE A 22 -0.28 -0.67 -2.59
CA ILE A 22 -0.82 -0.41 -1.25
C ILE A 22 -1.74 0.82 -1.34
N ALA A 23 -2.96 0.71 -0.80
CA ALA A 23 -4.03 1.68 -0.98
C ALA A 23 -4.76 2.00 0.32
N GLY A 24 -5.27 3.23 0.43
CA GLY A 24 -6.26 3.59 1.43
C GLY A 24 -7.65 3.31 0.86
N GLY A 25 -8.48 2.56 1.57
CA GLY A 25 -9.82 2.18 1.10
C GLY A 25 -10.80 3.35 0.99
N ALA A 26 -10.51 4.49 1.64
CA ALA A 26 -11.27 5.72 1.55
C ALA A 26 -10.43 6.90 1.05
N ASP A 27 -9.31 6.65 0.35
CA ASP A 27 -8.41 7.70 -0.15
C ASP A 27 -9.19 8.72 -1.03
N THR A 28 -9.32 9.95 -0.53
CA THR A 28 -10.01 11.04 -1.26
C THR A 28 -9.09 11.85 -2.17
N GLY A 29 -7.78 11.71 -2.03
CA GLY A 29 -6.79 12.37 -2.90
C GLY A 29 -6.59 11.59 -4.20
N THR A 30 -6.43 10.28 -4.08
CA THR A 30 -6.34 9.33 -5.18
C THR A 30 -7.20 8.10 -4.86
N PRO A 31 -8.53 8.18 -5.09
CA PRO A 31 -9.44 7.04 -4.96
C PRO A 31 -8.90 5.71 -5.52
N ILE A 32 -9.27 4.61 -4.87
CA ILE A 32 -8.68 3.29 -5.16
C ILE A 32 -8.91 2.83 -6.61
N ASP A 33 -10.07 3.16 -7.19
CA ASP A 33 -10.55 2.72 -8.50
C ASP A 33 -9.77 3.31 -9.70
N TRP A 34 -9.12 4.45 -9.52
CA TRP A 34 -8.19 5.05 -10.49
C TRP A 34 -6.73 5.07 -9.97
N GLY A 35 -6.53 4.84 -8.68
CA GLY A 35 -5.26 4.83 -7.99
C GLY A 35 -4.57 3.47 -7.99
N ALA A 36 -4.70 2.72 -6.90
CA ALA A 36 -3.97 1.45 -6.72
C ALA A 36 -4.60 0.25 -7.47
N GLN A 37 -5.93 0.24 -7.65
CA GLN A 37 -6.63 -0.90 -8.27
C GLN A 37 -6.20 -1.12 -9.73
N PRO A 38 -6.13 -0.11 -10.61
CA PRO A 38 -5.70 -0.34 -11.99
C PRO A 38 -4.26 -0.85 -12.07
N ALA A 39 -3.39 -0.40 -11.15
CA ALA A 39 -2.03 -0.92 -11.04
C ALA A 39 -2.03 -2.42 -10.72
N TYR A 40 -2.90 -2.91 -9.82
CA TYR A 40 -3.01 -4.34 -9.59
C TYR A 40 -3.62 -5.08 -10.79
N ASP A 41 -4.70 -4.55 -11.35
CA ASP A 41 -5.47 -5.24 -12.38
C ASP A 41 -4.68 -5.40 -13.68
N TYR A 42 -4.04 -4.32 -14.13
CA TYR A 42 -3.50 -4.22 -15.50
C TYR A 42 -2.02 -4.55 -15.64
N VAL A 43 -1.25 -4.66 -14.55
CA VAL A 43 0.15 -5.11 -14.67
C VAL A 43 0.22 -6.57 -15.10
N ALA A 44 1.13 -6.86 -16.03
CA ALA A 44 1.32 -8.19 -16.61
C ALA A 44 2.19 -9.11 -15.73
N SER A 45 2.67 -8.62 -14.59
CA SER A 45 3.40 -9.42 -13.61
C SER A 45 2.59 -10.62 -13.13
N THR A 46 3.22 -11.79 -13.13
CA THR A 46 2.64 -13.01 -12.53
C THR A 46 2.75 -13.03 -11.01
N GLN A 47 3.52 -12.11 -10.42
CA GLN A 47 3.71 -11.94 -8.99
C GLN A 47 3.24 -10.55 -8.58
N LYS A 48 1.96 -10.43 -8.23
CA LYS A 48 1.36 -9.16 -7.85
C LYS A 48 0.51 -9.27 -6.61
N SER A 49 0.56 -8.24 -5.78
CA SER A 49 -0.24 -8.10 -4.55
C SER A 49 -0.93 -6.73 -4.50
N LEU A 50 -2.13 -6.69 -3.93
CA LEU A 50 -2.85 -5.49 -3.55
C LEU A 50 -3.16 -5.56 -2.05
N VAL A 51 -2.71 -4.55 -1.32
CA VAL A 51 -2.99 -4.32 0.09
C VAL A 51 -3.90 -3.11 0.20
N VAL A 52 -5.05 -3.26 0.86
CA VAL A 52 -6.01 -2.18 1.08
C VAL A 52 -6.20 -2.00 2.58
N LEU A 53 -5.92 -0.79 3.08
CA LEU A 53 -6.24 -0.40 4.45
C LEU A 53 -7.68 0.13 4.46
N ASP A 54 -8.62 -0.65 4.96
CA ASP A 54 -10.04 -0.31 4.98
C ASP A 54 -10.26 1.04 5.66
N GLY A 55 -10.95 1.96 4.98
CA GLY A 55 -11.22 3.31 5.49
C GLY A 55 -10.00 4.26 5.55
N GLY A 56 -8.79 3.79 5.21
CA GLY A 56 -7.59 4.61 5.23
C GLY A 56 -7.62 5.71 4.16
N GLU A 57 -7.11 6.88 4.52
CA GLU A 57 -7.05 8.10 3.72
C GLU A 57 -5.67 8.34 3.09
N HIS A 58 -5.61 9.35 2.23
CA HIS A 58 -4.49 9.60 1.33
C HIS A 58 -3.11 9.70 2.02
N MET A 59 -3.04 10.38 3.16
CA MET A 59 -1.77 10.71 3.84
C MET A 59 -1.27 9.60 4.77
N LEU A 60 -2.01 8.49 4.90
CA LEU A 60 -1.70 7.39 5.83
C LEU A 60 -0.32 6.76 5.57
N PHE A 61 0.12 6.73 4.32
CA PHE A 61 1.37 6.10 3.85
C PHE A 61 2.64 6.93 4.06
N THR A 62 2.50 8.13 4.63
CA THR A 62 3.65 9.03 4.82
C THR A 62 4.45 8.64 6.06
N THR A 63 5.02 9.60 6.78
CA THR A 63 5.78 9.31 8.01
C THR A 63 4.96 9.66 9.24
N SER A 64 5.39 9.19 10.40
CA SER A 64 4.77 9.57 11.67
C SER A 64 4.87 11.08 11.90
N CYS A 65 3.93 11.64 12.64
CA CYS A 65 3.94 13.06 12.98
C CYS A 65 5.15 13.47 13.81
N GLU A 66 5.66 12.56 14.63
CA GLU A 66 6.85 12.77 15.45
C GLU A 66 8.09 13.06 14.59
N ASN A 67 8.13 12.51 13.37
CA ASN A 67 9.20 12.76 12.40
C ASN A 67 9.00 14.06 11.59
N GLN A 68 7.86 14.74 11.77
CA GLN A 68 7.50 15.97 11.06
C GLN A 68 7.03 17.08 12.03
N PRO A 69 7.82 17.42 13.07
CA PRO A 69 7.38 18.37 14.09
C PRO A 69 7.04 19.77 13.53
N TRP A 70 7.65 20.15 12.41
CA TRP A 70 7.38 21.41 11.71
C TRP A 70 5.96 21.52 11.13
N LEU A 71 5.23 20.40 11.00
CA LEU A 71 3.84 20.43 10.53
C LEU A 71 2.85 20.90 11.58
N SER A 72 3.21 20.93 12.86
CA SER A 72 2.31 21.32 13.96
C SER A 72 1.73 22.73 13.81
N GLU A 73 2.43 23.64 13.13
CA GLU A 73 1.97 24.99 12.83
C GLU A 73 1.33 25.12 11.43
N HIS A 74 1.33 24.05 10.63
CA HIS A 74 0.79 24.07 9.28
C HIS A 74 -0.75 24.02 9.29
N PRO A 75 -1.45 24.80 8.44
CA PRO A 75 -2.91 24.78 8.34
C PRO A 75 -3.54 23.41 7.99
N TYR A 76 -2.71 22.45 7.54
CA TYR A 76 -3.13 21.09 7.17
C TYR A 76 -2.51 20.04 8.09
N TYR A 77 -2.08 20.44 9.29
CA TYR A 77 -1.50 19.52 10.28
C TYR A 77 -2.36 18.26 10.42
N GLU A 78 -3.66 18.43 10.69
CA GLU A 78 -4.56 17.31 10.93
C GLU A 78 -4.62 16.34 9.74
N TYR A 79 -4.73 16.87 8.52
CA TYR A 79 -4.77 16.07 7.29
C TYR A 79 -3.50 15.26 7.05
N PHE A 80 -2.33 15.83 7.37
CA PHE A 80 -1.07 15.10 7.25
C PHE A 80 -0.87 14.10 8.37
N CYS A 81 -1.39 14.39 9.56
CA CYS A 81 -1.00 13.68 10.77
C CYS A 81 -1.95 12.59 11.23
N PHE A 82 -3.24 12.76 10.98
CA PHE A 82 -4.26 11.87 11.50
C PHE A 82 -5.04 11.27 10.34
N ASP A 83 -5.42 10.02 10.55
CA ASP A 83 -6.30 9.29 9.66
C ASP A 83 -7.62 9.06 10.41
N PRO A 84 -8.78 9.21 9.75
CA PRO A 84 -10.06 9.04 10.42
C PRO A 84 -10.36 7.59 10.83
N ALA A 85 -9.76 6.60 10.16
CA ALA A 85 -10.00 5.18 10.40
C ALA A 85 -8.85 4.49 11.12
N TRP A 86 -7.62 5.01 10.99
CA TRP A 86 -6.41 4.36 11.50
C TRP A 86 -5.65 5.20 12.52
N GLU A 87 -5.10 4.52 13.52
CA GLU A 87 -3.95 5.07 14.23
C GLU A 87 -2.74 4.97 13.30
N LYS A 88 -2.10 6.11 13.02
CA LYS A 88 -1.11 6.22 11.96
C LYS A 88 0.11 5.33 12.17
N THR A 89 0.57 5.18 13.41
CA THR A 89 1.73 4.34 13.74
C THR A 89 1.44 2.87 13.46
N ALA A 90 0.27 2.36 13.88
CA ALA A 90 -0.17 1.00 13.62
C ALA A 90 -0.33 0.72 12.12
N ALA A 91 -0.90 1.67 11.37
CA ALA A 91 -0.97 1.55 9.92
C ALA A 91 0.43 1.49 9.28
N LEU A 92 1.36 2.35 9.73
CA LEU A 92 2.73 2.35 9.25
C LEU A 92 3.48 1.07 9.60
N ASP A 93 3.26 0.49 10.77
CA ASP A 93 3.85 -0.81 11.14
C ASP A 93 3.40 -1.92 10.18
N LEU A 94 2.11 -1.96 9.83
CA LEU A 94 1.58 -2.91 8.84
C LEU A 94 2.14 -2.66 7.44
N ILE A 95 2.16 -1.39 6.99
CA ILE A 95 2.73 -1.00 5.69
C ILE A 95 4.21 -1.39 5.61
N HIS A 96 4.98 -1.10 6.65
CA HIS A 96 6.40 -1.48 6.72
C HIS A 96 6.57 -2.98 6.76
N HIS A 97 5.74 -3.72 7.49
CA HIS A 97 5.79 -5.17 7.56
C HIS A 97 5.62 -5.79 6.16
N VAL A 98 4.52 -5.47 5.46
CA VAL A 98 4.25 -6.06 4.13
C VAL A 98 5.25 -5.57 3.08
N SER A 99 5.67 -4.31 3.14
CA SER A 99 6.67 -3.76 2.20
C SER A 99 8.03 -4.42 2.41
N THR A 100 8.44 -4.61 3.66
CA THR A 100 9.72 -5.26 4.00
C THR A 100 9.71 -6.71 3.57
N ALA A 101 8.64 -7.45 3.90
CA ALA A 101 8.48 -8.84 3.48
C ALA A 101 8.53 -8.95 1.95
N PHE A 102 7.82 -8.08 1.23
CA PHE A 102 7.83 -8.05 -0.24
C PHE A 102 9.22 -7.81 -0.81
N LEU A 103 9.96 -6.83 -0.29
CA LEU A 103 11.30 -6.52 -0.76
C LEU A 103 12.29 -7.65 -0.42
N LEU A 104 12.20 -8.27 0.75
CA LEU A 104 13.06 -9.40 1.13
C LEU A 104 12.77 -10.63 0.24
N ALA A 105 11.50 -10.99 0.07
CA ALA A 105 11.11 -12.11 -0.79
C ALA A 105 11.57 -11.88 -2.24
N THR A 106 11.35 -10.67 -2.78
CA THR A 106 11.62 -10.36 -4.19
C THR A 106 13.10 -10.14 -4.50
N LEU A 107 13.85 -9.49 -3.60
CA LEU A 107 15.22 -9.05 -3.86
C LEU A 107 16.29 -9.94 -3.21
N LYS A 108 15.89 -10.80 -2.27
CA LYS A 108 16.79 -11.66 -1.50
C LYS A 108 16.39 -13.13 -1.49
N ASP A 109 15.28 -13.50 -2.16
CA ASP A 109 14.74 -14.86 -2.16
C ASP A 109 14.53 -15.39 -0.72
N ASP A 110 14.15 -14.51 0.21
CA ASP A 110 13.96 -14.84 1.62
C ASP A 110 12.67 -15.68 1.79
N PRO A 111 12.77 -16.96 2.21
CA PRO A 111 11.61 -17.86 2.28
C PRO A 111 10.66 -17.52 3.43
N ASP A 112 11.17 -16.95 4.53
CA ASP A 112 10.33 -16.57 5.67
C ASP A 112 9.54 -15.30 5.32
N ALA A 113 10.17 -14.36 4.60
CA ALA A 113 9.51 -13.19 4.08
C ALA A 113 8.43 -13.54 3.04
N HIS A 114 8.71 -14.53 2.17
CA HIS A 114 7.72 -15.05 1.22
C HIS A 114 6.52 -15.67 1.94
N ALA A 115 6.78 -16.51 2.96
CA ALA A 115 5.74 -17.13 3.76
C ALA A 115 4.85 -16.09 4.48
N ALA A 116 5.42 -14.98 4.93
CA ALA A 116 4.69 -13.87 5.56
C ALA A 116 3.73 -13.14 4.61
N LEU A 117 3.88 -13.31 3.29
CA LEU A 117 3.01 -12.72 2.27
C LEU A 117 1.96 -13.70 1.73
N LEU A 118 1.94 -14.94 2.20
CA LEU A 118 0.90 -15.88 1.77
C LEU A 118 -0.46 -15.46 2.32
N PRO A 119 -1.57 -15.75 1.61
CA PRO A 119 -2.91 -15.29 1.99
C PRO A 119 -3.33 -15.63 3.43
N ASP A 120 -2.88 -16.76 3.96
CA ASP A 120 -3.20 -17.19 5.33
C ASP A 120 -2.40 -16.42 6.40
N ALA A 121 -1.28 -15.80 6.03
CA ALA A 121 -0.43 -15.02 6.93
C ALA A 121 -0.89 -13.55 7.03
N VAL A 122 -1.44 -12.99 5.95
CA VAL A 122 -1.90 -11.59 5.89
C VAL A 122 -3.39 -11.50 6.25
N GLN A 123 -3.70 -11.74 7.52
CA GLN A 123 -5.06 -11.75 8.09
C GLN A 123 -5.24 -10.64 9.15
N PHE A 124 -4.67 -9.46 8.90
CA PHE A 124 -4.73 -8.35 9.83
C PHE A 124 -6.12 -7.67 9.81
N PRO A 125 -6.68 -7.28 10.97
CA PRO A 125 -7.96 -6.56 11.01
C PRO A 125 -7.94 -5.28 10.16
N GLY A 126 -8.95 -5.10 9.31
CA GLY A 126 -9.06 -3.94 8.42
C GLY A 126 -8.13 -3.96 7.21
N ILE A 127 -7.40 -5.06 6.97
CA ILE A 127 -6.59 -5.22 5.76
C ILE A 127 -7.32 -6.12 4.76
N GLY A 128 -7.67 -5.54 3.60
CA GLY A 128 -7.97 -6.30 2.40
C GLY A 128 -6.67 -6.73 1.73
N TYR A 129 -6.51 -8.02 1.44
CA TYR A 129 -5.32 -8.54 0.77
C TYR A 129 -5.68 -9.46 -0.39
N THR A 130 -5.18 -9.13 -1.59
CA THR A 130 -5.34 -9.94 -2.81
C THR A 130 -3.96 -10.18 -3.42
N THR A 131 -3.60 -11.42 -3.72
CA THR A 131 -2.27 -11.76 -4.24
C THR A 131 -2.29 -12.92 -5.22
N THR A 132 -1.30 -12.96 -6.10
CA THR A 132 -1.01 -14.11 -6.98
C THR A 132 0.19 -14.93 -6.49
N LEU A 133 0.80 -14.56 -5.36
CA LEU A 133 1.88 -15.33 -4.72
C LEU A 133 1.39 -16.72 -4.29
N GLN A 134 2.26 -17.72 -4.41
CA GLN A 134 2.01 -19.13 -4.07
C GLN A 134 3.05 -19.65 -3.09
#